data_AF-A0A3B4BDF0-F1
#
_entry.id   AF-A0A3B4BDF0-F1
#
_cell.length_a   1.000
_cell.length_b   1.000
_cell.length_c   1.000
_cell.angle_alpha   90.00
_cell.angle_beta   90.00
_cell.angle_gamma   90.00
#
_symmetry.space_group_name_H-M   'P 1'
#
loop_
_entity.id
_entity.type
_entity.pdbx_description
1 polymer ?
#
loop_
_entity_poly.entity_id
_entity_poly.type
_entity_poly.pdbx_seq_one_letter_code
_entity_poly.pdbx_strand_id
1 'polypeptide(L)'
;MVPKPPEISLIAGEDQTQVNQCGTTGTSASSDHPVAHWRSRLTFNIVGDHFIFDREYLPSDVHRYLRKMVYLPLLFVDELSNRVKDLMEINSTSAELPLTLTYDSISLGRLRFWIHMQDAVYSLQQFGFTEKDADEIKGIFVDTNLYFLALTFFVAAFHLLFDFLAFKNDISFWKQKKSMVGMSSKVWKVKKAFKIQVCWKGAKPTFLFGKLDESEKRTEEYDTLAMKYLSYLLYPLCIGGAVYALVFLRYKSWYSWVINSLVNGVYAFGFLFMLPQLFVNYKLKSVAHLPWKAFMYKAFNTFIDDVFAFIITMPTSHRLACFRDDVVFLIYLYQRWLYPVDKTRVNEYGVSYDEEPKRKSHKD
;
A
#
# COMPACT_ATOMS: atom_id res chain seq x y z
N MET A 1 -3.39 -26.99 -22.14
CA MET A 1 -2.50 -26.24 -21.23
C MET A 1 -2.54 -26.95 -19.90
N VAL A 2 -1.38 -27.35 -19.40
CA VAL A 2 -1.23 -28.06 -18.12
C VAL A 2 -1.09 -27.00 -17.03
N PRO A 3 -2.02 -26.88 -16.07
CA PRO A 3 -1.85 -25.95 -14.98
C PRO A 3 -0.66 -26.41 -14.11
N LYS A 4 0.24 -25.47 -13.83
CA LYS A 4 1.35 -25.65 -12.90
C LYS A 4 0.82 -25.67 -11.45
N PRO A 5 1.57 -26.27 -10.51
CA PRO A 5 1.16 -26.39 -9.11
C PRO A 5 0.76 -25.03 -8.49
N PRO A 6 -0.04 -25.03 -7.40
CA PRO A 6 -0.50 -23.81 -6.76
C PRO A 6 0.68 -23.00 -6.20
N GLU A 7 1.14 -22.02 -6.96
CA GLU A 7 2.15 -21.07 -6.52
C GLU A 7 1.51 -20.04 -5.57
N ILE A 8 2.23 -19.69 -4.49
CA ILE A 8 1.79 -18.71 -3.50
C ILE A 8 1.97 -17.33 -4.15
N SER A 9 0.89 -16.63 -4.47
CA SER A 9 0.99 -15.25 -4.95
C SER A 9 1.39 -14.35 -3.79
N LEU A 10 2.44 -13.56 -3.99
CA LEU A 10 2.97 -12.61 -3.01
C LEU A 10 2.28 -11.24 -3.11
N ILE A 11 1.37 -11.05 -4.08
CA ILE A 11 0.78 -9.76 -4.44
C ILE A 11 -0.59 -9.57 -3.76
N ALA A 12 -1.36 -10.65 -3.59
CA ALA A 12 -2.63 -10.62 -2.85
C ALA A 12 -2.39 -10.97 -1.37
N GLY A 13 -2.21 -9.95 -0.53
CA GLY A 13 -2.22 -10.09 0.93
C GLY A 13 -3.63 -10.34 1.48
N GLU A 14 -4.36 -11.34 0.99
CA GLU A 14 -5.67 -11.72 1.52
C GLU A 14 -5.58 -12.95 2.42
N ASP A 15 -5.33 -12.67 3.70
CA ASP A 15 -5.84 -13.46 4.82
C ASP A 15 -7.09 -12.70 5.36
N GLN A 16 -8.26 -12.87 4.73
CA GLN A 16 -9.55 -12.53 5.35
C GLN A 16 -10.59 -13.63 5.14
N THR A 17 -10.73 -14.43 6.21
CA THR A 17 -11.98 -14.79 6.88
C THR A 17 -13.28 -14.50 6.10
N GLN A 18 -13.80 -15.50 5.38
CA GLN A 18 -15.24 -15.70 5.29
C GLN A 18 -15.60 -17.07 5.87
N VAL A 19 -16.41 -17.02 6.91
CA VAL A 19 -17.00 -18.16 7.61
C VAL A 19 -18.32 -18.52 6.92
N ASN A 20 -18.41 -19.81 6.53
CA ASN A 20 -19.59 -20.64 6.26
C ASN A 20 -20.40 -20.45 4.96
N GLN A 21 -20.28 -21.44 4.07
CA GLN A 21 -21.32 -22.47 3.91
C GLN A 21 -20.70 -23.88 3.77
N CYS A 22 -21.40 -24.85 4.35
CA CYS A 22 -21.00 -26.23 4.56
C CYS A 22 -21.04 -27.04 3.26
N GLY A 23 -19.90 -27.60 2.88
CA GLY A 23 -19.76 -28.65 1.88
C GLY A 23 -18.56 -29.51 2.26
N THR A 24 -18.81 -30.74 2.68
CA THR A 24 -17.81 -31.71 3.07
C THR A 24 -16.99 -32.10 1.84
N THR A 25 -15.78 -31.56 1.69
CA THR A 25 -14.77 -32.13 0.78
C THR A 25 -13.47 -32.29 1.56
N GLY A 26 -13.11 -33.55 1.80
CA GLY A 26 -11.92 -33.93 2.50
C GLY A 26 -10.68 -33.33 1.84
N THR A 27 -9.72 -32.97 2.70
CA THR A 27 -8.36 -32.61 2.33
C THR A 27 -7.69 -33.79 1.62
N SER A 28 -7.84 -33.90 0.30
CA SER A 28 -7.02 -34.80 -0.51
C SER A 28 -5.64 -34.16 -0.65
N ALA A 29 -4.61 -34.84 -0.13
CA ALA A 29 -3.22 -34.51 -0.37
C ALA A 29 -3.01 -34.31 -1.87
N SER A 30 -2.61 -33.10 -2.27
CA SER A 30 -2.39 -32.71 -3.66
C SER A 30 -1.27 -33.56 -4.24
N SER A 31 -1.65 -34.52 -5.07
CA SER A 31 -0.73 -35.39 -5.78
C SER A 31 -0.07 -34.62 -6.92
N ASP A 32 1.26 -34.68 -6.99
CA ASP A 32 2.16 -33.89 -7.83
C ASP A 32 2.10 -34.25 -9.34
N HIS A 33 0.98 -34.82 -9.81
CA HIS A 33 0.79 -35.21 -11.20
C HIS A 33 -0.12 -34.21 -11.92
N PRO A 34 0.15 -33.92 -13.20
CA PRO A 34 -0.70 -33.01 -13.98
C PRO A 34 -2.09 -33.62 -14.17
N VAL A 35 -3.13 -32.88 -13.75
CA VAL A 35 -4.54 -33.26 -13.89
C VAL A 35 -5.20 -32.46 -15.01
N ALA A 36 -6.02 -33.11 -15.83
CA ALA A 36 -6.77 -32.44 -16.89
C ALA A 36 -7.97 -31.68 -16.30
N HIS A 37 -8.24 -30.50 -16.85
CA HIS A 37 -9.33 -29.63 -16.38
C HIS A 37 -10.32 -29.34 -17.52
N TRP A 38 -11.60 -29.25 -17.17
CA TRP A 38 -12.72 -28.94 -18.05
C TRP A 38 -13.20 -27.50 -17.82
N ARG A 39 -13.57 -26.83 -18.91
CA ARG A 39 -14.17 -25.51 -18.92
C ARG A 39 -15.68 -25.67 -19.11
N SER A 40 -16.44 -25.51 -18.03
CA SER A 40 -17.89 -25.74 -18.03
C SER A 40 -18.70 -24.56 -18.57
N ARG A 41 -18.07 -23.39 -18.78
CA ARG A 41 -18.72 -22.18 -19.29
C ARG A 41 -17.96 -21.63 -20.48
N LEU A 42 -18.70 -21.27 -21.54
CA LEU A 42 -18.15 -20.59 -22.70
C LEU A 42 -19.05 -19.41 -23.06
N THR A 43 -18.48 -18.20 -23.00
CA THR A 43 -19.21 -16.96 -23.29
C THR A 43 -18.84 -16.46 -24.68
N PHE A 44 -19.85 -16.28 -25.53
CA PHE A 44 -19.74 -15.65 -26.84
C PHE A 44 -20.25 -14.22 -26.77
N ASN A 45 -19.41 -13.28 -27.17
CA ASN A 45 -19.79 -11.89 -27.32
C ASN A 45 -19.94 -11.55 -28.79
N ILE A 46 -21.09 -10.99 -29.18
CA ILE A 46 -21.30 -10.40 -30.50
C ILE A 46 -21.41 -8.89 -30.39
N VAL A 47 -20.72 -8.17 -31.28
CA VAL A 47 -20.86 -6.72 -31.33
C VAL A 47 -22.25 -6.38 -31.88
N GLY A 48 -23.08 -5.79 -31.02
CA GLY A 48 -24.46 -5.41 -31.36
C GLY A 48 -24.58 -4.03 -32.00
N ASP A 49 -23.55 -3.19 -31.88
CA ASP A 49 -23.56 -1.82 -32.38
C ASP A 49 -23.32 -1.77 -33.89
N HIS A 50 -24.09 -0.92 -34.58
CA HIS A 50 -23.76 -0.54 -35.96
C HIS A 50 -22.69 0.55 -35.96
N PHE A 51 -21.50 0.21 -36.45
CA PHE A 51 -20.39 1.15 -36.59
C PHE A 51 -19.86 1.11 -38.04
N ILE A 52 -19.32 2.25 -38.48
CA ILE A 52 -18.68 2.39 -39.78
C ILE A 52 -17.22 2.70 -39.51
N PHE A 53 -16.31 1.88 -40.04
CA PHE A 53 -14.88 2.19 -40.03
C PHE A 53 -14.47 2.80 -41.36
N ASP A 54 -13.74 3.91 -41.29
CA ASP A 54 -13.03 4.44 -42.45
C ASP A 54 -11.90 3.48 -42.82
N ARG A 55 -11.85 3.12 -44.11
CA ARG A 55 -10.90 2.14 -44.66
C ARG A 55 -9.44 2.54 -44.42
N GLU A 56 -9.16 3.84 -44.30
CA GLU A 56 -7.82 4.40 -44.11
C GLU A 56 -7.40 4.46 -42.64
N TYR A 57 -8.35 4.39 -41.69
CA TYR A 57 -8.11 4.55 -40.25
C TYR A 57 -8.51 3.32 -39.44
N LEU A 58 -8.45 2.14 -40.07
CA LEU A 58 -8.92 0.92 -39.44
C LEU A 58 -7.91 0.47 -38.35
N PRO A 59 -8.30 0.39 -37.06
CA PRO A 59 -7.38 0.02 -36.00
C PRO A 59 -6.79 -1.37 -36.22
N SER A 60 -5.48 -1.54 -35.98
CA SER A 60 -4.76 -2.81 -36.09
C SER A 60 -5.44 -3.95 -35.34
N ASP A 61 -6.05 -3.63 -34.20
CA ASP A 61 -6.60 -4.57 -33.23
C ASP A 61 -7.87 -5.25 -33.77
N VAL A 62 -8.59 -4.58 -34.67
CA VAL A 62 -9.80 -5.09 -35.32
C VAL A 62 -9.49 -5.79 -36.64
N HIS A 63 -8.31 -5.52 -37.22
CA HIS A 63 -7.89 -6.06 -38.52
C HIS A 63 -7.88 -7.59 -38.54
N ARG A 64 -7.53 -8.23 -37.41
CA ARG A 64 -7.52 -9.69 -37.25
C ARG A 64 -8.92 -10.32 -37.31
N TYR A 65 -9.96 -9.57 -37.00
CA TYR A 65 -11.33 -10.07 -36.88
C TYR A 65 -12.20 -9.75 -38.09
N LEU A 66 -11.72 -8.91 -39.02
CA LEU A 66 -12.42 -8.59 -40.26
C LEU A 66 -12.04 -9.56 -41.38
N ARG A 67 -13.03 -10.32 -41.88
CA ARG A 67 -12.82 -11.31 -42.94
C ARG A 67 -13.52 -10.85 -44.22
N LYS A 68 -12.73 -10.31 -45.16
CA LYS A 68 -13.16 -9.67 -46.43
C LYS A 68 -14.03 -8.42 -46.20
N MET A 69 -14.19 -7.59 -47.23
CA MET A 69 -14.81 -6.25 -47.21
C MET A 69 -16.31 -6.19 -46.85
N VAL A 70 -16.83 -7.18 -46.13
CA VAL A 70 -18.21 -7.28 -45.66
C VAL A 70 -18.18 -7.44 -44.15
N TYR A 71 -18.90 -6.57 -43.44
CA TYR A 71 -19.06 -6.62 -42.00
C TYR A 71 -19.87 -7.87 -41.62
N LEU A 72 -19.21 -8.96 -41.23
CA LEU A 72 -19.87 -9.94 -40.37
C LEU A 72 -19.90 -9.39 -38.93
N PRO A 73 -20.95 -9.70 -38.16
CA PRO A 73 -20.96 -9.40 -36.73
C PRO A 73 -19.71 -10.01 -36.09
N LEU A 74 -18.88 -9.15 -35.48
CA LEU A 74 -17.64 -9.56 -34.83
C LEU A 74 -18.00 -10.47 -33.65
N LEU A 75 -17.73 -11.76 -33.80
CA LEU A 75 -17.93 -12.78 -32.77
C LEU A 75 -16.60 -13.02 -32.08
N PHE A 76 -16.58 -12.80 -30.77
CA PHE A 76 -15.40 -12.95 -29.92
C PHE A 76 -15.72 -13.94 -28.80
N VAL A 77 -14.82 -14.92 -28.61
CA VAL A 77 -14.87 -15.85 -27.47
C VAL A 77 -14.22 -15.16 -26.28
N ASP A 78 -14.96 -15.03 -25.18
CA ASP A 78 -14.48 -14.38 -23.98
C ASP A 78 -13.52 -15.28 -23.19
N GLU A 79 -12.24 -15.26 -23.57
CA GLU A 79 -11.19 -15.97 -22.84
C GLU A 79 -10.79 -15.29 -21.52
N LEU A 80 -11.14 -14.02 -21.34
CA LEU A 80 -10.80 -13.21 -20.17
C LEU A 80 -11.71 -13.50 -18.99
N SER A 81 -13.00 -13.73 -19.25
CA SER A 81 -13.96 -14.15 -18.24
C SER A 81 -13.73 -15.57 -17.73
N ASN A 82 -12.88 -16.36 -18.40
CA ASN A 82 -12.53 -17.70 -17.94
C ASN A 82 -11.44 -17.61 -16.87
N ARG A 83 -11.80 -18.01 -15.65
CA ARG A 83 -10.91 -17.99 -14.48
C ARG A 83 -10.40 -19.37 -14.13
N VAL A 84 -9.21 -19.44 -13.54
CA VAL A 84 -8.63 -20.71 -13.08
C VAL A 84 -9.49 -21.35 -11.99
N LYS A 85 -10.12 -20.52 -11.13
CA LYS A 85 -11.04 -20.97 -10.07
C LYS A 85 -12.31 -21.67 -10.58
N ASP A 86 -12.71 -21.43 -11.83
CA ASP A 86 -13.94 -21.98 -12.41
C ASP A 86 -13.69 -23.27 -13.20
N LEU A 87 -12.44 -23.73 -13.26
CA LEU A 87 -12.06 -24.98 -13.92
C LEU A 87 -12.48 -26.19 -13.08
N MET A 88 -13.08 -27.18 -13.75
CA MET A 88 -13.47 -28.44 -13.11
C MET A 88 -12.44 -29.52 -13.38
N GLU A 89 -11.97 -30.23 -12.35
CA GLU A 89 -11.06 -31.36 -12.54
C GLU A 89 -11.76 -32.53 -13.25
N ILE A 90 -11.12 -33.08 -14.27
CA ILE A 90 -11.63 -34.25 -15.00
C ILE A 90 -11.15 -35.51 -14.28
N ASN A 91 -12.07 -36.22 -13.66
CA ASN A 91 -11.81 -37.52 -13.04
C ASN A 91 -12.16 -38.67 -13.99
N SER A 92 -11.48 -39.80 -13.87
CA SER A 92 -11.71 -41.04 -14.64
C SER A 92 -13.14 -41.57 -14.54
N THR A 93 -13.89 -41.14 -13.52
CA THR A 93 -15.30 -41.48 -13.27
C THR A 93 -16.30 -40.51 -13.92
N SER A 94 -15.85 -39.42 -14.52
CA SER A 94 -16.73 -38.41 -15.12
C SER A 94 -17.11 -38.82 -16.55
N ALA A 95 -18.31 -39.41 -16.72
CA ALA A 95 -18.82 -39.83 -18.03
C ALA A 95 -19.45 -38.67 -18.84
N GLU A 96 -19.95 -37.64 -18.16
CA GLU A 96 -20.60 -36.47 -18.76
C GLU A 96 -20.03 -35.20 -18.13
N LEU A 97 -19.79 -34.17 -18.96
CA LEU A 97 -19.27 -32.89 -18.53
C LEU A 97 -20.24 -31.77 -18.95
N PRO A 98 -20.75 -30.96 -18.01
CA PRO A 98 -21.68 -29.89 -18.35
C PRO A 98 -20.97 -28.79 -19.14
N LEU A 99 -21.62 -28.29 -20.20
CA LEU A 99 -21.18 -27.13 -20.98
C LEU A 99 -22.32 -26.12 -21.08
N THR A 100 -22.15 -24.97 -20.43
CA THR A 100 -23.08 -23.85 -20.48
C THR A 100 -22.57 -22.84 -21.51
N LEU A 101 -23.33 -22.64 -22.58
CA LEU A 101 -23.05 -21.64 -23.60
C LEU A 101 -23.83 -20.37 -23.26
N THR A 102 -23.12 -19.29 -22.93
CA THR A 102 -23.73 -17.96 -22.71
C THR A 102 -23.45 -17.07 -23.91
N TYR A 103 -24.46 -16.33 -24.36
CA TYR A 103 -24.37 -15.46 -25.53
C TYR A 103 -24.85 -14.06 -25.16
N ASP A 104 -23.97 -13.07 -25.30
CA ASP A 104 -24.23 -11.68 -24.92
C ASP A 104 -23.83 -10.71 -26.04
N SER A 105 -24.52 -9.57 -26.10
CA SER A 105 -24.15 -8.46 -26.98
C SER A 105 -23.19 -7.50 -26.29
N ILE A 106 -22.11 -7.11 -26.96
CA ILE A 106 -21.09 -6.20 -26.43
C ILE A 106 -21.00 -4.92 -27.28
N SER A 107 -20.75 -3.78 -26.63
CA SER A 107 -20.44 -2.55 -27.37
C SER A 107 -19.05 -2.62 -28.00
N LEU A 108 -18.81 -1.86 -29.08
CA LEU A 108 -17.49 -1.81 -29.72
C LEU A 108 -16.38 -1.32 -28.78
N GLY A 109 -16.68 -0.31 -27.95
CA GLY A 109 -15.71 0.23 -26.99
C GLY A 109 -15.28 -0.80 -25.95
N ARG A 110 -16.25 -1.54 -25.41
CA ARG A 110 -15.98 -2.62 -24.46
C ARG A 110 -15.22 -3.79 -25.10
N LEU A 111 -15.51 -4.13 -26.36
CA LEU A 111 -14.71 -5.13 -27.10
C LEU A 111 -13.25 -4.69 -27.23
N ARG A 112 -13.00 -3.45 -27.66
CA ARG A 112 -11.62 -2.94 -27.81
C ARG A 112 -10.86 -2.92 -26.50
N PHE A 113 -11.53 -2.53 -25.41
CA PHE A 113 -10.97 -2.63 -24.07
C PHE A 113 -10.59 -4.07 -23.72
N TRP A 114 -11.45 -5.04 -24.03
CA TRP A 114 -11.19 -6.47 -23.81
C TRP A 114 -10.00 -7.00 -24.61
N ILE A 115 -9.86 -6.61 -25.87
CA ILE A 115 -8.71 -6.99 -26.70
C ILE A 115 -7.42 -6.46 -26.07
N HIS A 116 -7.35 -5.17 -25.72
CA HIS A 116 -6.17 -4.60 -25.08
C HIS A 116 -5.86 -5.23 -23.71
N MET A 117 -6.88 -5.58 -22.94
CA MET A 117 -6.68 -6.24 -21.65
C MET A 117 -6.09 -7.65 -21.84
N GLN A 118 -6.57 -8.40 -22.82
CA GLN A 118 -6.02 -9.72 -23.16
C GLN A 118 -4.56 -9.61 -23.59
N ASP A 119 -4.23 -8.64 -24.44
CA ASP A 119 -2.86 -8.39 -24.88
C ASP A 119 -1.95 -7.98 -23.71
N ALA A 120 -2.44 -7.16 -22.77
CA ALA A 120 -1.72 -6.78 -21.57
C ALA A 120 -1.44 -7.98 -20.64
N VAL A 121 -2.44 -8.84 -20.42
CA VAL A 121 -2.27 -10.07 -19.63
C VAL A 121 -1.29 -11.02 -20.29
N TYR A 122 -1.38 -11.19 -21.62
CA TYR A 122 -0.44 -12.02 -22.37
C TYR A 122 0.99 -11.46 -22.31
N SER A 123 1.16 -10.14 -22.40
CA SER A 123 2.45 -9.48 -22.23
C SER A 123 3.03 -9.69 -20.83
N LEU A 124 2.22 -9.60 -19.77
CA LEU A 124 2.65 -9.88 -18.40
C LEU A 124 3.18 -11.31 -18.26
N GLN A 125 2.48 -12.29 -18.85
CA GLN A 125 2.94 -13.68 -18.87
C GLN A 125 4.27 -13.84 -19.60
N GLN A 126 4.50 -13.09 -20.69
CA GLN A 126 5.80 -13.07 -21.38
C GLN A 126 6.93 -12.46 -20.51
N PHE A 127 6.61 -11.50 -19.64
CA PHE A 127 7.54 -10.93 -18.66
C PHE A 127 7.82 -11.85 -17.47
N GLY A 128 7.24 -13.04 -17.42
CA GLY A 128 7.49 -14.05 -16.39
C GLY A 128 6.49 -14.05 -15.24
N PHE A 129 5.36 -13.34 -15.35
CA PHE A 129 4.25 -13.48 -14.40
C PHE A 129 3.63 -14.87 -14.50
N THR A 130 3.24 -15.42 -13.36
CA THR A 130 2.61 -16.74 -13.28
C THR A 130 1.19 -16.68 -13.85
N GLU A 131 0.66 -17.81 -14.32
CA GLU A 131 -0.73 -17.87 -14.80
C GLU A 131 -1.73 -17.49 -13.70
N LYS A 132 -1.38 -17.77 -12.44
CA LYS A 132 -2.19 -17.41 -11.28
C LYS A 132 -2.23 -15.89 -11.05
N ASP A 133 -1.08 -15.23 -11.06
CA ASP A 133 -1.02 -13.76 -10.89
C ASP A 133 -1.75 -13.05 -12.05
N ALA A 134 -1.61 -13.56 -13.27
CA ALA A 134 -2.36 -13.09 -14.43
C ALA A 134 -3.88 -13.29 -14.24
N ASP A 135 -4.32 -14.42 -13.70
CA ASP A 135 -5.73 -14.70 -13.41
C ASP A 135 -6.29 -13.81 -12.29
N GLU A 136 -5.49 -13.45 -11.30
CA GLU A 136 -5.84 -12.47 -10.27
C GLU A 136 -6.11 -11.10 -10.89
N ILE A 137 -5.23 -10.65 -11.81
CA ILE A 137 -5.43 -9.40 -12.55
C ILE A 137 -6.72 -9.45 -13.38
N LYS A 138 -7.00 -10.56 -14.07
CA LYS A 138 -8.30 -10.73 -14.76
C LYS A 138 -9.47 -10.59 -13.81
N GLY A 139 -9.36 -11.16 -12.61
CA GLY A 139 -10.39 -11.04 -11.57
C GLY A 139 -10.68 -9.61 -11.14
N ILE A 140 -9.66 -8.76 -11.05
CA ILE A 140 -9.86 -7.34 -10.71
C ILE A 140 -10.80 -6.66 -11.72
N PHE A 141 -10.69 -6.96 -13.01
CA PHE A 141 -11.52 -6.33 -14.05
C PHE A 141 -12.86 -7.04 -14.32
N VAL A 142 -12.92 -8.37 -14.12
CA VAL A 142 -14.14 -9.17 -14.36
C VAL A 142 -15.07 -9.18 -13.15
N ASP A 143 -14.53 -9.37 -11.95
CA ASP A 143 -15.32 -9.57 -10.73
C ASP A 143 -15.67 -8.22 -10.04
N THR A 144 -14.89 -7.16 -10.29
CA THR A 144 -15.10 -5.84 -9.65
C THR A 144 -15.95 -4.91 -10.52
N ASN A 145 -16.77 -4.09 -9.88
CA ASN A 145 -17.46 -3.01 -10.56
C ASN A 145 -16.46 -1.94 -11.07
N LEU A 146 -16.51 -1.68 -12.38
CA LEU A 146 -15.62 -0.76 -13.07
C LEU A 146 -15.63 0.67 -12.48
N TYR A 147 -16.75 1.13 -11.91
CA TYR A 147 -16.82 2.44 -11.27
C TYR A 147 -15.97 2.50 -9.99
N PHE A 148 -16.01 1.45 -9.16
CA PHE A 148 -15.17 1.36 -7.97
C PHE A 148 -13.69 1.23 -8.35
N LEU A 149 -13.39 0.47 -9.40
CA LEU A 149 -12.02 0.35 -9.92
C LEU A 149 -11.50 1.69 -10.47
N ALA A 150 -12.30 2.43 -11.24
CA ALA A 150 -11.90 3.74 -11.74
C ALA A 150 -11.67 4.75 -10.61
N LEU A 151 -12.50 4.70 -9.56
CA LEU A 151 -12.33 5.51 -8.37
C LEU A 151 -11.03 5.18 -7.63
N THR A 152 -10.70 3.90 -7.42
CA THR A 152 -9.44 3.53 -6.74
C THR A 152 -8.21 3.97 -7.53
N PHE A 153 -8.22 3.84 -8.86
CA PHE A 153 -7.15 4.35 -9.72
C PHE A 153 -6.98 5.86 -9.60
N PHE A 154 -8.10 6.60 -9.61
CA PHE A 154 -8.08 8.05 -9.46
C PHE A 154 -7.45 8.46 -8.13
N VAL A 155 -7.84 7.81 -7.03
CA VAL A 155 -7.31 8.06 -5.69
C VAL A 155 -5.83 7.74 -5.57
N ALA A 156 -5.41 6.60 -6.12
CA ALA A 156 -4.01 6.22 -6.16
C ALA A 156 -3.17 7.27 -6.92
N ALA A 157 -3.70 7.87 -7.99
CA ALA A 157 -3.03 8.94 -8.71
C ALA A 157 -2.87 10.22 -7.86
N PHE A 158 -3.88 10.60 -7.06
CA PHE A 158 -3.77 11.74 -6.14
C PHE A 158 -2.77 11.48 -5.01
N HIS A 159 -2.78 10.28 -4.42
CA HIS A 159 -1.79 9.87 -3.43
C HIS A 159 -0.37 9.99 -3.98
N LEU A 160 -0.12 9.39 -5.15
CA LEU A 160 1.17 9.45 -5.82
C LEU A 160 1.58 10.90 -6.12
N LEU A 161 0.64 11.75 -6.55
CA LEU A 161 0.89 13.15 -6.82
C LEU A 161 1.35 13.91 -5.56
N PHE A 162 0.60 13.79 -4.45
CA PHE A 162 0.94 14.48 -3.21
C PHE A 162 2.21 13.91 -2.55
N ASP A 163 2.42 12.60 -2.61
CA ASP A 163 3.67 11.96 -2.18
C ASP A 163 4.86 12.49 -3.00
N PHE A 164 4.69 12.59 -4.32
CA PHE A 164 5.72 13.15 -5.19
C PHE A 164 6.00 14.62 -4.86
N LEU A 165 4.97 15.42 -4.56
CA LEU A 165 5.14 16.82 -4.16
C LEU A 165 5.81 16.95 -2.78
N ALA A 166 5.46 16.10 -1.82
CA ALA A 166 6.10 16.01 -0.52
C ALA A 166 7.58 15.62 -0.67
N PHE A 167 7.86 14.59 -1.46
CA PHE A 167 9.20 14.11 -1.74
C PHE A 167 10.05 15.14 -2.48
N LYS A 168 9.47 15.84 -3.47
CA LYS A 168 10.14 16.94 -4.18
C LYS A 168 10.49 18.08 -3.23
N ASN A 169 9.58 18.42 -2.31
CA ASN A 169 9.84 19.44 -1.30
C ASN A 169 10.96 19.00 -0.34
N ASP A 170 10.97 17.72 0.06
CA ASP A 170 12.02 17.14 0.89
C ASP A 170 13.38 17.13 0.15
N ILE A 171 13.45 16.68 -1.11
CA ILE A 171 14.69 16.73 -1.91
C ILE A 171 15.18 18.16 -2.09
N SER A 172 14.27 19.11 -2.39
CA SER A 172 14.65 20.51 -2.51
C SER A 172 15.24 21.06 -1.22
N PHE A 173 14.72 20.62 -0.07
CA PHE A 173 15.25 20.95 1.25
C PHE A 173 16.64 20.34 1.48
N TRP A 174 16.86 19.06 1.14
CA TRP A 174 18.17 18.40 1.29
C TRP A 174 19.23 18.90 0.31
N LYS A 175 18.85 19.20 -0.93
CA LYS A 175 19.76 19.72 -1.98
C LYS A 175 20.37 21.08 -1.61
N GLN A 176 19.69 21.87 -0.77
CA GLN A 176 20.17 23.16 -0.30
C GLN A 176 21.15 23.07 0.89
N LYS A 177 21.32 21.89 1.51
CA LYS A 177 22.21 21.68 2.67
C LYS A 177 23.59 21.17 2.24
N LYS A 178 24.67 21.88 2.61
CA LYS A 178 26.08 21.48 2.36
C LYS A 178 26.71 20.60 3.45
N SER A 179 25.98 20.25 4.51
CA SER A 179 26.50 19.51 5.67
C SER A 179 25.59 18.33 6.06
N MET A 180 26.14 17.12 6.13
CA MET A 180 25.44 15.87 6.55
C MET A 180 25.38 15.68 8.07
N VAL A 181 25.85 16.65 8.87
CA VAL A 181 25.97 16.55 10.34
C VAL A 181 24.61 16.28 11.02
N GLY A 182 23.49 16.68 10.42
CA GLY A 182 22.15 16.38 10.96
C GLY A 182 21.72 14.90 10.82
N MET A 183 22.25 14.15 9.84
CA MET A 183 21.85 12.76 9.59
C MET A 183 22.46 11.80 10.62
N SER A 184 23.70 12.07 11.08
CA SER A 184 24.36 11.30 12.13
C SER A 184 23.66 11.42 13.49
N SER A 185 23.05 12.57 13.79
CA SER A 185 22.26 12.78 15.02
C SER A 185 21.00 11.90 15.06
N LYS A 186 20.34 11.66 13.91
CA LYS A 186 19.15 10.80 13.83
C LYS A 186 19.51 9.32 13.93
N VAL A 187 20.57 8.89 13.25
CA VAL A 187 21.12 7.53 13.40
C VAL A 187 21.51 7.28 14.86
N TRP A 188 22.05 8.29 15.55
CA TRP A 188 22.31 8.25 16.98
C TRP A 188 21.03 8.12 17.83
N LYS A 189 19.98 8.91 17.56
CA LYS A 189 18.69 8.80 18.25
C LYS A 189 18.08 7.41 18.11
N VAL A 190 18.13 6.82 16.91
CA VAL A 190 17.69 5.44 16.65
C VAL A 190 18.56 4.45 17.44
N LYS A 191 19.88 4.55 17.36
CA LYS A 191 20.81 3.68 18.11
C LYS A 191 20.59 3.73 19.62
N LYS A 192 20.27 4.92 20.16
CA LYS A 192 19.97 5.16 21.58
C LYS A 192 18.59 4.63 21.98
N ALA A 193 17.57 4.82 21.15
CA ALA A 193 16.20 4.33 21.39
C ALA A 193 16.14 2.79 21.44
N PHE A 194 16.90 2.11 20.60
CA PHE A 194 17.01 0.64 20.60
C PHE A 194 18.00 0.09 21.66
N LYS A 195 18.56 0.94 22.52
CA LYS A 195 19.57 0.57 23.54
C LYS A 195 20.74 -0.26 22.98
N ILE A 196 21.13 -0.04 21.72
CA ILE A 196 22.23 -0.78 21.10
C ILE A 196 23.57 -0.19 21.59
N GLN A 197 24.12 -0.77 22.65
CA GLN A 197 25.44 -0.41 23.18
C GLN A 197 26.56 -1.04 22.33
N VAL A 198 27.05 -0.32 21.32
CA VAL A 198 28.33 -0.66 20.69
C VAL A 198 29.42 0.17 21.35
N CYS A 199 30.18 -0.45 22.25
CA CYS A 199 31.37 0.11 22.86
C CYS A 199 32.60 -0.69 22.41
N TRP A 200 33.55 -0.02 21.74
CA TRP A 200 34.90 -0.53 21.52
C TRP A 200 35.91 0.50 22.04
N LYS A 201 36.88 0.05 22.84
CA LYS A 201 37.99 0.87 23.33
C LYS A 201 39.32 0.31 22.80
N GLY A 202 39.79 0.96 21.74
CA GLY A 202 41.06 0.79 21.02
C GLY A 202 41.21 1.90 19.97
N ALA A 203 42.44 2.21 19.53
CA ALA A 203 42.92 3.55 19.18
C ALA A 203 42.20 4.26 18.02
N LYS A 204 41.47 5.38 18.15
CA LYS A 204 40.77 6.08 19.24
C LYS A 204 39.55 6.75 18.57
N PRO A 205 38.28 6.46 18.92
CA PRO A 205 37.17 7.31 18.50
C PRO A 205 37.08 8.50 19.46
N THR A 206 37.65 9.63 19.06
CA THR A 206 37.57 10.88 19.81
C THR A 206 36.39 11.68 19.26
N PHE A 207 35.28 11.70 19.99
CA PHE A 207 34.12 12.53 19.65
C PHE A 207 34.39 13.96 20.11
N LEU A 208 34.76 14.85 19.18
CA LEU A 208 34.60 16.29 19.37
C LEU A 208 33.12 16.62 19.18
N PHE A 209 32.37 16.60 20.29
CA PHE A 209 31.05 17.19 20.34
C PHE A 209 31.21 18.71 20.29
N GLY A 210 30.72 19.32 19.21
CA GLY A 210 30.40 20.74 19.24
C GLY A 210 29.46 21.02 20.42
N LYS A 211 29.57 22.20 21.03
CA LYS A 211 28.69 22.64 22.12
C LYS A 211 27.23 22.45 21.68
N LEU A 212 26.55 21.41 22.17
CA LEU A 212 25.10 21.35 22.09
C LEU A 212 24.57 22.51 22.92
N ASP A 213 23.68 23.29 22.32
CA ASP A 213 23.02 24.38 23.00
C ASP A 213 22.16 23.83 24.15
N GLU A 214 22.03 24.57 25.26
CA GLU A 214 21.25 24.14 26.45
C GLU A 214 19.77 23.85 26.10
N SER A 215 19.27 24.45 25.01
CA SER A 215 17.94 24.19 24.44
C SER A 215 17.80 22.78 23.84
N GLU A 216 18.84 22.26 23.17
CA GLU A 216 18.84 20.93 22.57
C GLU A 216 18.90 19.84 23.64
N LYS A 217 19.71 20.04 24.69
CA LYS A 217 19.84 19.10 25.80
C LYS A 217 18.52 18.93 26.57
N ARG A 218 17.81 20.03 26.86
CA ARG A 218 16.49 19.98 27.49
C ARG A 218 15.46 19.27 26.61
N THR A 219 15.49 19.50 25.30
CA THR A 219 14.60 18.81 24.35
C THR A 219 14.86 17.30 24.34
N GLU A 220 16.14 16.89 24.36
CA GLU A 220 16.53 15.48 24.39
C GLU A 220 16.13 14.77 25.69
N GLU A 221 16.19 15.46 26.82
CA GLU A 221 15.72 14.93 28.11
C GLU A 221 14.20 14.67 28.08
N TYR A 222 13.40 15.60 27.53
CA TYR A 222 11.97 15.41 27.39
C TYR A 222 11.60 14.33 26.36
N ASP A 223 12.30 14.26 25.22
CA ASP A 223 12.17 13.16 24.25
C ASP A 223 12.41 11.81 24.94
N THR A 224 13.49 11.69 25.72
CA THR A 224 13.85 10.44 26.40
C THR A 224 12.83 10.04 27.46
N LEU A 225 12.35 11.01 28.24
CA LEU A 225 11.29 10.78 29.22
C LEU A 225 9.99 10.36 28.55
N ALA A 226 9.58 11.06 27.49
CA ALA A 226 8.39 10.73 26.70
C ALA A 226 8.48 9.29 26.19
N MET A 227 9.59 8.91 25.54
CA MET A 227 9.80 7.55 25.03
C MET A 227 9.78 6.50 26.14
N LYS A 228 10.37 6.81 27.32
CA LYS A 228 10.33 5.89 28.46
C LYS A 228 8.90 5.66 28.96
N TYR A 229 8.15 6.72 29.25
CA TYR A 229 6.75 6.60 29.69
C TYR A 229 5.88 5.92 28.63
N LEU A 230 6.10 6.26 27.37
CA LEU A 230 5.41 5.67 26.24
C LEU A 230 5.67 4.17 26.12
N SER A 231 6.92 3.73 26.28
CA SER A 231 7.26 2.29 26.27
C SER A 231 6.59 1.50 27.40
N TYR A 232 6.43 2.11 28.58
CA TYR A 232 5.68 1.47 29.68
C TYR A 232 4.20 1.29 29.38
N LEU A 233 3.62 2.10 28.50
CA LEU A 233 2.25 1.93 28.02
C LEU A 233 2.18 0.96 26.82
N LEU A 234 3.14 1.06 25.90
CA LEU A 234 3.20 0.27 24.66
C LEU A 234 3.31 -1.23 24.94
N TYR A 235 4.26 -1.66 25.77
CA TYR A 235 4.51 -3.07 26.01
C TYR A 235 3.29 -3.81 26.60
N PRO A 236 2.62 -3.33 27.66
CA PRO A 236 1.43 -3.99 28.18
C PRO A 236 0.25 -3.94 27.20
N LEU A 237 0.11 -2.88 26.39
CA LEU A 237 -0.96 -2.82 25.38
C LEU A 237 -0.75 -3.87 24.28
N CYS A 238 0.47 -4.00 23.75
CA CYS A 238 0.79 -5.00 22.73
C CYS A 238 0.70 -6.43 23.27
N ILE A 239 1.25 -6.69 24.47
CA ILE A 239 1.20 -8.02 25.09
C ILE A 239 -0.26 -8.37 25.45
N GLY A 240 -1.00 -7.44 26.05
CA GLY A 240 -2.40 -7.62 26.39
C GLY A 240 -3.27 -7.87 25.15
N GLY A 241 -3.04 -7.12 24.07
CA GLY A 241 -3.73 -7.31 22.79
C GLY A 241 -3.41 -8.67 22.15
N ALA A 242 -2.15 -9.10 22.18
CA ALA A 242 -1.75 -10.40 21.65
C ALA A 242 -2.34 -11.58 22.46
N VAL A 243 -2.39 -11.46 23.80
CA VAL A 243 -3.02 -12.45 24.68
C VAL A 243 -4.53 -12.47 24.48
N TYR A 244 -5.17 -11.30 24.39
CA TYR A 244 -6.61 -11.20 24.09
C TYR A 244 -6.93 -11.86 22.75
N ALA A 245 -6.15 -11.56 21.70
CA ALA A 245 -6.29 -12.20 20.40
C ALA A 245 -6.15 -13.72 20.51
N LEU A 246 -5.17 -14.22 21.25
CA LEU A 246 -4.94 -15.66 21.43
C LEU A 246 -6.12 -16.38 22.11
N VAL A 247 -6.76 -15.72 23.08
CA VAL A 247 -7.83 -16.32 23.90
C VAL A 247 -9.21 -16.21 23.23
N PHE A 248 -9.51 -15.05 22.61
CA PHE A 248 -10.86 -14.73 22.14
C PHE A 248 -11.05 -14.87 20.63
N LEU A 249 -9.99 -14.85 19.83
CA LEU A 249 -10.07 -14.98 18.36
C LEU A 249 -9.62 -16.38 17.93
N ARG A 250 -10.38 -17.00 17.02
CA ARG A 250 -10.01 -18.30 16.45
C ARG A 250 -9.07 -18.08 15.27
N TYR A 251 -7.82 -18.54 15.41
CA TYR A 251 -6.84 -18.55 14.33
C TYR A 251 -6.68 -19.94 13.73
N LYS A 252 -6.44 -20.00 12.41
CA LYS A 252 -6.23 -21.25 11.67
C LYS A 252 -4.90 -21.92 12.03
N SER A 253 -3.89 -21.13 12.41
CA SER A 253 -2.57 -21.62 12.79
C SER A 253 -1.87 -20.64 13.74
N TRP A 254 -0.85 -21.14 14.45
CA TRP A 254 0.06 -20.30 15.24
C TRP A 254 0.76 -19.23 14.38
N TYR A 255 1.08 -19.55 13.13
CA TYR A 255 1.66 -18.59 12.19
C TYR A 255 0.70 -17.42 11.93
N SER A 256 -0.56 -17.72 11.62
CA SER A 256 -1.59 -16.68 11.38
C SER A 256 -1.80 -15.81 12.62
N TRP A 257 -1.79 -16.38 13.82
CA TRP A 257 -1.85 -15.62 15.07
C TRP A 257 -0.64 -14.69 15.25
N VAL A 258 0.59 -15.18 15.02
CA VAL A 258 1.81 -14.38 15.13
C VAL A 258 1.79 -13.21 14.15
N ILE A 259 1.47 -13.47 12.88
CA ILE A 259 1.41 -12.42 11.85
C ILE A 259 0.37 -11.36 12.21
N ASN A 260 -0.85 -11.76 12.56
CA ASN A 260 -1.90 -10.82 12.96
C ASN A 260 -1.51 -10.02 14.21
N SER A 261 -0.86 -10.66 15.19
CA SER A 261 -0.39 -9.99 16.40
C SER A 261 0.73 -8.99 16.10
N LEU A 262 1.64 -9.32 15.18
CA LEU A 262 2.69 -8.41 14.72
C LEU A 262 2.13 -7.22 13.96
N VAL A 263 1.17 -7.46 13.05
CA VAL A 263 0.51 -6.39 12.29
C VAL A 263 -0.22 -5.42 13.22
N ASN A 264 -1.03 -5.93 14.16
CA ASN A 264 -1.68 -5.09 15.18
C ASN A 264 -0.66 -4.40 16.09
N GLY A 265 0.45 -5.07 16.43
CA GLY A 265 1.56 -4.50 17.17
C GLY A 265 2.25 -3.35 16.42
N VAL A 266 2.44 -3.47 15.10
CA VAL A 266 2.98 -2.41 14.24
C VAL A 266 2.03 -1.23 14.18
N TYR A 267 0.71 -1.45 14.08
CA TYR A 267 -0.28 -0.37 14.13
C TYR A 267 -0.25 0.35 15.48
N ALA A 268 -0.19 -0.37 16.60
CA ALA A 268 -0.07 0.20 17.95
C ALA A 268 1.29 0.89 18.19
N PHE A 269 2.36 0.38 17.60
CA PHE A 269 3.68 0.98 17.63
C PHE A 269 3.69 2.29 16.85
N GLY A 270 3.19 2.26 15.61
CA GLY A 270 2.91 3.46 14.84
C GLY A 270 2.19 4.46 15.73
N PHE A 271 1.08 4.02 16.37
CA PHE A 271 0.36 4.59 17.51
C PHE A 271 1.13 5.69 18.22
N LEU A 272 2.01 5.10 19.00
CA LEU A 272 2.67 5.70 20.11
C LEU A 272 3.87 6.50 19.62
N PHE A 273 4.53 6.12 18.52
CA PHE A 273 5.69 6.85 18.01
C PHE A 273 5.38 8.24 17.45
N MET A 274 4.11 8.55 17.16
CA MET A 274 3.71 9.91 16.79
C MET A 274 3.43 10.82 17.99
N LEU A 275 3.17 10.27 19.19
CA LEU A 275 2.83 11.05 20.39
C LEU A 275 3.99 11.83 21.05
N PRO A 276 5.26 11.38 21.04
CA PRO A 276 6.37 12.10 21.64
C PRO A 276 6.48 13.54 21.13
N GLN A 277 6.28 13.74 19.82
CA GLN A 277 6.33 15.07 19.22
C GLN A 277 5.26 16.01 19.82
N LEU A 278 4.04 15.50 20.02
CA LEU A 278 2.95 16.25 20.64
C LEU A 278 3.23 16.52 22.13
N PHE A 279 3.80 15.54 22.85
CA PHE A 279 4.16 15.69 24.25
C PHE A 279 5.25 16.74 24.47
N VAL A 280 6.29 16.72 23.63
CA VAL A 280 7.41 17.66 23.68
C VAL A 280 6.94 19.08 23.34
N ASN A 281 6.09 19.23 22.32
CA ASN A 281 5.44 20.51 22.02
C ASN A 281 4.66 21.05 23.23
N TYR A 282 3.91 20.17 23.91
CA TYR A 282 3.15 20.55 25.10
C TYR A 282 4.03 20.95 26.29
N LYS A 283 5.14 20.24 26.53
CA LYS A 283 6.08 20.50 27.64
C LYS A 283 6.91 21.76 27.42
N LEU A 284 7.40 21.97 26.20
CA LEU A 284 8.20 23.14 25.84
C LEU A 284 7.34 24.38 25.53
N LYS A 285 6.01 24.23 25.40
CA LYS A 285 5.08 25.31 25.03
C LYS A 285 5.50 26.03 23.74
N SER A 286 6.09 25.29 22.81
CA SER A 286 6.53 25.79 21.50
C SER A 286 6.40 24.70 20.43
N VAL A 287 6.30 25.10 19.16
CA VAL A 287 6.30 24.17 18.02
C VAL A 287 7.49 24.46 17.11
N ALA A 288 8.22 23.41 16.71
CA ALA A 288 9.37 23.55 15.83
C ALA A 288 8.93 24.04 14.44
N HIS A 289 9.75 24.88 13.84
CA HIS A 289 9.52 25.32 12.47
C HIS A 289 9.62 24.14 11.48
N LEU A 290 8.47 23.71 10.95
CA LEU A 290 8.36 22.67 9.91
C LEU A 290 8.01 23.29 8.54
N PRO A 291 8.54 22.75 7.42
CA PRO A 291 8.21 23.21 6.09
C PRO A 291 6.72 22.96 5.80
N TRP A 292 5.91 24.03 5.87
CA TRP A 292 4.45 23.96 5.78
C TRP A 292 3.93 23.26 4.52
N LYS A 293 4.63 23.40 3.39
CA LYS A 293 4.24 22.77 2.12
C LYS A 293 4.31 21.25 2.18
N ALA A 294 5.44 20.66 2.58
CA ALA A 294 5.57 19.21 2.73
C ALA A 294 4.60 18.66 3.78
N PHE A 295 4.42 19.39 4.88
CA PHE A 295 3.47 19.00 5.91
C PHE A 295 2.02 18.95 5.38
N MET A 296 1.62 19.95 4.61
CA MET A 296 0.28 20.00 4.01
C MET A 296 0.07 18.90 2.96
N TYR A 297 1.09 18.58 2.15
CA TYR A 297 0.99 17.49 1.18
C TYR A 297 0.77 16.14 1.87
N LYS A 298 1.48 15.88 2.99
CA LYS A 298 1.25 14.68 3.79
C LYS A 298 -0.14 14.65 4.42
N ALA A 299 -0.63 15.81 4.89
CA ALA A 299 -1.97 15.93 5.47
C ALA A 299 -3.10 15.67 4.47
N PHE A 300 -2.92 16.08 3.22
CA PHE A 300 -3.90 15.78 2.18
C PHE A 300 -4.00 14.29 1.90
N ASN A 301 -2.90 13.55 1.98
CA ASN A 301 -2.93 12.08 1.85
C ASN A 301 -3.75 11.45 2.97
N THR A 302 -3.48 11.81 4.23
CA THR A 302 -4.20 11.22 5.38
C THR A 302 -5.69 11.58 5.35
N PHE A 303 -6.03 12.81 4.95
CA PHE A 303 -7.42 13.22 4.78
C PHE A 303 -8.14 12.45 3.66
N ILE A 304 -7.45 12.21 2.55
CA ILE A 304 -7.99 11.41 1.45
C ILE A 304 -8.24 9.98 1.93
N ASP A 305 -7.28 9.37 2.61
CA ASP A 305 -7.41 8.03 3.19
C ASP A 305 -8.62 7.89 4.12
N ASP A 306 -8.88 8.89 4.97
CA ASP A 306 -10.04 8.89 5.86
C ASP A 306 -11.37 8.92 5.07
N VAL A 307 -11.49 9.78 4.05
CA VAL A 307 -12.67 9.81 3.17
C VAL A 307 -12.87 8.46 2.47
N PHE A 308 -11.79 7.82 2.00
CA PHE A 308 -11.86 6.53 1.31
C PHE A 308 -12.12 5.36 2.25
N ALA A 309 -11.65 5.42 3.50
CA ALA A 309 -11.98 4.46 4.54
C ALA A 309 -13.49 4.38 4.82
N PHE A 310 -14.26 5.45 4.56
CA PHE A 310 -15.72 5.43 4.68
C PHE A 310 -16.43 4.93 3.42
N ILE A 311 -15.86 5.15 2.23
CA ILE A 311 -16.48 4.81 0.95
C ILE A 311 -16.17 3.36 0.54
N ILE A 312 -14.95 2.91 0.76
CA ILE A 312 -14.44 1.60 0.33
C ILE A 312 -14.33 0.70 1.56
N THR A 313 -14.70 -0.58 1.41
CA THR A 313 -14.57 -1.58 2.47
C THR A 313 -13.10 -1.87 2.73
N MET A 314 -12.47 -1.05 3.56
CA MET A 314 -11.12 -1.30 4.06
C MET A 314 -11.15 -2.09 5.38
N PRO A 315 -10.11 -2.90 5.67
CA PRO A 315 -9.96 -3.57 6.95
C PRO A 315 -10.03 -2.58 8.11
N THR A 316 -10.73 -2.93 9.19
CA THR A 316 -10.95 -2.05 10.35
C THR A 316 -9.65 -1.53 10.97
N SER A 317 -8.59 -2.35 11.02
CA SER A 317 -7.28 -1.94 11.52
C SER A 317 -6.63 -0.83 10.66
N HIS A 318 -6.78 -0.91 9.34
CA HIS A 318 -6.29 0.11 8.43
C HIS A 318 -7.07 1.41 8.60
N ARG A 319 -8.41 1.32 8.67
CA ARG A 319 -9.28 2.48 8.91
C ARG A 319 -8.94 3.20 10.21
N LEU A 320 -8.68 2.45 11.28
CA LEU A 320 -8.28 3.01 12.57
C LEU A 320 -6.90 3.69 12.49
N ALA A 321 -5.98 3.15 11.69
CA ALA A 321 -4.65 3.72 11.50
C ALA A 321 -4.73 5.08 10.78
N CYS A 322 -5.46 5.18 9.66
CA CYS A 322 -5.70 6.43 8.93
C CYS A 322 -6.37 7.48 9.83
N PHE A 323 -7.47 7.08 10.49
CA PHE A 323 -8.25 7.99 11.34
C PHE A 323 -7.44 8.60 12.47
N ARG A 324 -6.56 7.80 13.07
CA ARG A 324 -5.65 8.29 14.10
C ARG A 324 -4.72 9.37 13.53
N ASP A 325 -4.14 9.15 12.35
CA ASP A 325 -3.12 10.05 11.82
C ASP A 325 -3.73 11.44 11.59
N ASP A 326 -4.99 11.50 11.17
CA ASP A 326 -5.79 12.72 11.11
C ASP A 326 -6.07 13.34 12.49
N VAL A 327 -6.42 12.54 13.51
CA VAL A 327 -6.60 13.05 14.89
C VAL A 327 -5.30 13.65 15.45
N VAL A 328 -4.17 12.96 15.27
CA VAL A 328 -2.85 13.43 15.73
C VAL A 328 -2.47 14.71 14.99
N PHE A 329 -2.75 14.77 13.69
CA PHE A 329 -2.55 15.96 12.85
C PHE A 329 -3.37 17.16 13.33
N LEU A 330 -4.66 16.96 13.65
CA LEU A 330 -5.53 18.02 14.18
C LEU A 330 -5.04 18.54 15.54
N ILE A 331 -4.60 17.65 16.44
CA ILE A 331 -4.02 18.06 17.72
C ILE A 331 -2.73 18.86 17.49
N TYR A 332 -1.89 18.44 16.54
CA TYR A 332 -0.70 19.20 16.18
C TYR A 332 -1.04 20.60 15.63
N LEU A 333 -2.04 20.72 14.76
CA LEU A 333 -2.51 22.02 14.27
C LEU A 333 -3.01 22.91 15.41
N TYR A 334 -3.76 22.34 16.35
CA TYR A 334 -4.21 23.04 17.54
C TYR A 334 -3.03 23.51 18.41
N GLN A 335 -2.02 22.66 18.63
CA GLN A 335 -0.80 23.05 19.35
C GLN A 335 -0.03 24.16 18.65
N ARG A 336 0.04 24.14 17.31
CA ARG A 336 0.68 25.19 16.52
C ARG A 336 -0.07 26.52 16.56
N TRP A 337 -1.40 26.48 16.71
CA TRP A 337 -2.20 27.69 16.90
C TRP A 337 -2.01 28.27 18.31
N LEU A 338 -1.93 27.42 19.33
CA LEU A 338 -1.80 27.84 20.74
C LEU A 338 -0.37 28.27 21.13
N TYR A 339 0.66 27.58 20.60
CA TYR A 339 2.05 27.79 20.97
C TYR A 339 2.84 28.50 19.86
N PRO A 340 3.73 29.45 20.21
CA PRO A 340 4.55 30.14 19.22
C PRO A 340 5.48 29.16 18.49
N VAL A 341 5.74 29.46 17.23
CA VAL A 341 6.69 28.70 16.41
C VAL A 341 8.11 29.09 16.81
N ASP A 342 8.83 28.15 17.42
CA ASP A 342 10.22 28.33 17.82
C ASP A 342 11.16 27.99 16.67
N LYS A 343 11.84 29.02 16.20
CA LYS A 343 12.79 28.98 15.08
C LYS A 343 14.17 28.46 15.49
N THR A 344 14.53 28.56 16.77
CA THR A 344 15.80 28.07 17.30
C THR A 344 15.79 26.56 17.49
N ARG A 345 14.60 25.97 17.63
CA ARG A 345 14.43 24.54 17.87
C ARG A 345 14.61 23.72 16.60
N VAL A 346 15.41 22.68 16.74
CA VAL A 346 15.61 21.65 15.72
C VAL A 346 14.29 20.94 15.45
N ASN A 347 13.81 21.00 14.22
CA ASN A 347 12.61 20.28 13.78
C ASN A 347 12.88 18.78 13.58
N GLU A 348 11.85 18.00 13.27
CA GLU A 348 11.94 16.56 12.98
C GLU A 348 12.92 16.23 11.83
N TYR A 349 13.20 17.21 10.98
CA TYR A 349 14.18 17.11 9.92
C TYR A 349 15.63 17.34 10.38
N GLY A 350 15.86 17.71 11.64
CA GLY A 350 17.18 17.96 12.20
C GLY A 350 17.69 19.39 11.95
N VAL A 351 16.78 20.36 11.79
CA VAL A 351 17.13 21.74 11.40
C VAL A 351 16.42 22.79 12.26
N SER A 352 17.16 23.76 12.78
CA SER A 352 16.64 25.04 13.28
C SER A 352 16.75 26.12 12.19
N TYR A 353 15.85 27.10 12.20
CA TYR A 353 15.77 28.17 11.20
C TYR A 353 16.98 29.12 11.27
N ASP A 354 17.59 29.27 12.45
CA ASP A 354 18.75 30.16 12.65
C ASP A 354 20.09 29.60 12.14
N GLU A 355 20.10 28.34 11.66
CA GLU A 355 21.26 27.76 10.95
C GLU A 355 21.32 28.13 9.45
N GLU A 356 20.40 28.94 8.92
CA GLU A 356 20.60 29.46 7.56
C GLU A 356 21.91 30.28 7.50
N PRO A 357 22.84 29.97 6.58
CA PRO A 357 24.11 30.65 6.54
C PRO A 357 23.87 32.11 6.19
N LYS A 358 24.24 33.03 7.10
CA LYS A 358 24.38 34.47 6.80
C LYS A 358 25.03 34.58 5.41
N ARG A 359 24.25 35.06 4.42
CA ARG A 359 24.79 35.40 3.09
C ARG A 359 26.02 36.27 3.33
N LYS A 360 27.20 35.79 2.94
CA LYS A 360 28.40 36.62 2.94
C LYS A 360 28.08 37.85 2.11
N SER A 361 28.05 39.04 2.71
CA SER A 361 28.01 40.26 1.93
C SER A 361 29.26 40.26 1.05
N HIS A 362 29.07 40.31 -0.26
CA HIS A 362 30.16 40.68 -1.15
C HIS A 362 30.71 42.01 -0.63
N LYS A 363 32.00 42.02 -0.24
CA LYS A 363 32.75 43.27 -0.21
C LYS A 363 33.17 43.52 -1.66
N ASP A 364 32.78 44.69 -2.15
CA ASP A 364 33.14 45.21 -3.47
C ASP A 364 34.66 45.26 -3.68
#